data_AF-A0A354PDM0-F1
#
_entry.id   AF-A0A354PDM0-F1
#
_cell.length_a   1.000
_cell.length_b   1.000
_cell.length_c   1.000
_cell.angle_alpha   90.00
_cell.angle_beta   90.00
_cell.angle_gamma   90.00
#
_symmetry.space_group_name_H-M   'P 1'
#
loop_
_entity.id
_entity.type
_entity.pdbx_description
1 polymer ?
#
loop_
_entity_poly.entity_id
_entity_poly.type
_entity_poly.pdbx_seq_one_letter_code
_entity_poly.pdbx_strand_id
1 'polypeptide(L)'
;RRGLGLGGSSNSEAGFVYRLTPRQRKQLVGLLKFAGPATEVRADRVPETVTPTDVDVAFAPTFLAEVIAKGSMVTVHFRDVIPPDLVLLMPIPARAGDAGYWFLFQADPLNESPPDTITLDLKSCQKCDDRLQILSTDPSGQQIQPHVFVEVRWQGHSATFPVRFDDKAQLPLLLVGRKPTEGELIEYFLFGTEPDDGDEGTGLPGDGTKRPKPDAPIDTSRILAYFIRHFVWAIPGIEAEIHRAGYSRASLDAVLRGPTSPLELAELAFASLNRPPTHNAPQKTPTAVGFQLTEILAALIRAKDDIPDPELKACFDPVISRCREVLNTLIAQQGELQVQGFRLYQVKILGDAQ
;
A
#
# COMPACT_ATOMS: atom_id res chain seq x y z
N ARG A 1 -19.74 11.18 11.35
CA ARG A 1 -20.08 11.23 9.90
C ARG A 1 -21.60 11.21 9.79
N ARG A 2 -22.23 12.05 8.95
CA ARG A 2 -23.68 11.99 8.68
C ARG A 2 -24.05 10.57 8.26
N GLY A 3 -25.03 9.96 8.92
CA GLY A 3 -25.46 8.59 8.67
C GLY A 3 -26.22 8.42 7.35
N LEU A 4 -26.43 7.17 6.95
CA LEU A 4 -27.02 6.73 5.68
C LEU A 4 -28.52 7.06 5.50
N GLY A 5 -29.10 7.95 6.31
CA GLY A 5 -30.45 8.49 6.09
C GLY A 5 -31.61 7.49 6.22
N LEU A 6 -31.42 6.35 6.87
CA LEU A 6 -32.51 5.41 7.14
C LEU A 6 -33.32 5.88 8.36
N GLY A 7 -34.27 6.81 8.16
CA GLY A 7 -35.43 6.95 9.07
C GLY A 7 -35.60 8.24 9.90
N GLY A 8 -35.05 9.40 9.53
CA GLY A 8 -35.43 10.66 10.22
C GLY A 8 -34.52 11.86 9.94
N SER A 9 -34.99 13.05 10.36
CA SER A 9 -34.16 14.26 10.38
C SER A 9 -33.08 14.11 11.45
N SER A 10 -31.82 14.11 11.02
CA SER A 10 -30.59 13.95 11.81
C SER A 10 -30.30 12.55 12.36
N ASN A 11 -29.95 11.61 11.47
CA ASN A 11 -29.26 10.38 11.86
C ASN A 11 -27.74 10.62 11.95
N SER A 12 -27.25 10.70 13.19
CA SER A 12 -25.82 10.75 13.52
C SER A 12 -25.28 9.36 13.82
N GLU A 13 -25.41 8.42 12.87
CA GLU A 13 -24.86 7.06 13.03
C GLU A 13 -24.23 6.57 11.73
N ALA A 14 -22.95 6.28 11.79
CA ALA A 14 -22.26 5.42 10.82
C ALA A 14 -21.44 4.41 11.62
N GLY A 15 -22.12 3.40 12.15
CA GLY A 15 -21.51 2.22 12.75
C GLY A 15 -21.74 1.00 11.85
N PHE A 16 -20.83 0.04 11.87
CA PHE A 16 -21.02 -1.23 11.20
C PHE A 16 -21.43 -2.28 12.24
N VAL A 17 -22.58 -2.93 12.01
CA VAL A 17 -23.03 -4.06 12.83
C VAL A 17 -22.66 -5.35 12.12
N TYR A 18 -21.79 -6.15 12.74
CA TYR A 18 -21.38 -7.45 12.20
C TYR A 18 -21.83 -8.59 13.12
N ARG A 19 -22.28 -9.69 12.51
CA ARG A 19 -22.47 -10.96 13.22
C ARG A 19 -21.22 -11.81 13.05
N LEU A 20 -20.45 -11.95 14.12
CA LEU A 20 -19.13 -12.59 14.07
C LEU A 20 -19.07 -13.87 14.91
N THR A 21 -18.32 -14.85 14.41
CA THR A 21 -17.86 -15.99 15.23
C THR A 21 -16.71 -15.56 16.16
N PRO A 22 -16.41 -16.32 17.23
CA PRO A 22 -15.31 -16.00 18.14
C PRO A 22 -13.93 -15.85 17.44
N ARG A 23 -13.67 -16.62 16.38
CA ARG A 23 -12.43 -16.54 15.59
C ARG A 23 -12.33 -15.24 14.78
N GLN A 24 -13.45 -14.81 14.18
CA GLN A 24 -13.51 -13.58 13.37
C GLN A 24 -13.46 -12.31 14.23
N ARG A 25 -13.89 -12.39 15.50
CA ARG A 25 -13.85 -11.25 16.42
C ARG A 25 -12.42 -10.73 16.61
N LYS A 26 -11.43 -11.60 16.71
CA LYS A 26 -10.02 -11.19 16.86
C LYS A 26 -9.51 -10.43 15.63
N GLN A 27 -9.80 -10.93 14.43
CA GLN A 27 -9.39 -10.31 13.17
C GLN A 27 -10.01 -8.92 12.97
N LEU A 28 -11.30 -8.76 13.31
CA LEU A 28 -11.99 -7.48 13.14
C LEU A 28 -11.62 -6.43 14.18
N VAL A 29 -11.16 -6.83 15.37
CA VAL A 29 -10.69 -5.88 16.40
C VAL A 29 -9.43 -5.15 15.93
N GLY A 30 -8.51 -5.84 15.25
CA GLY A 30 -7.34 -5.20 14.64
C GLY A 30 -7.73 -4.21 13.55
N LEU A 31 -8.59 -4.65 12.62
CA LEU A 31 -9.04 -3.83 11.49
C LEU A 31 -9.85 -2.59 11.89
N LEU A 32 -10.58 -2.64 13.00
CA LEU A 32 -11.47 -1.57 13.45
C LEU A 32 -10.94 -0.78 14.65
N LYS A 33 -9.63 -0.90 14.96
CA LYS A 33 -9.01 -0.14 16.07
C LYS A 33 -9.23 1.37 15.97
N PHE A 34 -9.39 1.90 14.75
CA PHE A 34 -9.68 3.32 14.48
C PHE A 34 -11.14 3.72 14.76
N ALA A 35 -12.06 2.75 14.87
CA ALA A 35 -13.51 2.98 14.97
C ALA A 35 -13.99 3.17 16.43
N GLY A 36 -13.07 3.22 17.40
CA GLY A 36 -13.39 3.30 18.82
C GLY A 36 -13.61 1.93 19.47
N PRO A 37 -13.96 1.89 20.76
CA PRO A 37 -14.14 0.64 21.49
C PRO A 37 -15.33 -0.17 20.95
N ALA A 38 -15.12 -1.46 20.71
CA ALA A 38 -16.17 -2.37 20.30
C ALA A 38 -17.22 -2.52 21.42
N THR A 39 -18.49 -2.32 21.09
CA THR A 39 -19.61 -2.47 22.03
C THR A 39 -20.48 -3.66 21.60
N GLU A 40 -20.77 -4.57 22.54
CA GLU A 40 -21.67 -5.69 22.27
C GLU A 40 -23.12 -5.21 22.23
N VAL A 41 -23.79 -5.39 21.09
CA VAL A 41 -25.22 -5.11 20.94
C VAL A 41 -26.00 -6.29 21.52
N ARG A 42 -26.80 -6.04 22.54
CA ARG A 42 -27.68 -7.04 23.17
C ARG A 42 -29.13 -6.69 22.93
N ALA A 43 -30.00 -7.70 22.85
CA ALA A 43 -31.42 -7.50 22.56
C ALA A 43 -32.16 -6.69 23.64
N ASP A 44 -31.63 -6.67 24.87
CA ASP A 44 -32.18 -6.00 26.05
C ASP A 44 -31.51 -4.66 26.36
N ARG A 45 -30.48 -4.26 25.61
CA ARG A 45 -29.70 -3.04 25.87
C ARG A 45 -29.40 -2.30 24.58
N VAL A 46 -29.96 -1.10 24.44
CA VAL A 46 -29.61 -0.16 23.38
C VAL A 46 -28.16 0.27 23.59
N PRO A 47 -27.28 0.17 22.56
CA PRO A 47 -25.90 0.60 22.67
C PRO A 47 -25.81 2.11 22.93
N GLU A 48 -24.81 2.53 23.69
CA GLU A 48 -24.56 3.95 23.96
C GLU A 48 -24.19 4.66 22.66
N THR A 49 -24.94 5.72 22.32
CA THR A 49 -24.66 6.56 21.17
C THR A 49 -23.71 7.67 21.58
N VAL A 50 -22.52 7.69 20.99
CA VAL A 50 -21.59 8.81 21.16
C VAL A 50 -21.99 9.86 20.13
N THR A 51 -22.57 10.97 20.59
CA THR A 51 -22.64 12.16 19.75
C THR A 51 -21.21 12.57 19.43
N PRO A 52 -20.81 12.67 18.15
CA PRO A 52 -19.49 13.17 17.84
C PRO A 52 -19.35 14.52 18.53
N THR A 53 -18.30 14.71 19.33
CA THR A 53 -17.88 16.05 19.72
C THR A 53 -17.79 16.86 18.41
N ASP A 54 -18.29 18.10 18.38
CA ASP A 54 -18.06 19.00 17.26
C ASP A 54 -16.55 19.23 17.18
N VAL A 55 -15.85 18.29 16.53
CA VAL A 55 -14.47 18.45 16.09
C VAL A 55 -14.52 19.61 15.12
N ASP A 56 -13.64 20.59 15.32
CA ASP A 56 -13.46 21.79 14.51
C ASP A 56 -14.05 21.62 13.12
N VAL A 57 -15.06 22.44 12.80
CA VAL A 57 -15.83 22.37 11.56
C VAL A 57 -14.87 22.31 10.38
N ALA A 58 -14.50 21.10 9.98
CA ALA A 58 -13.65 20.89 8.83
C ALA A 58 -14.49 21.34 7.65
N PHE A 59 -14.10 22.46 7.04
CA PHE A 59 -14.78 23.01 5.88
C PHE A 59 -14.81 21.91 4.81
N ALA A 60 -16.01 21.42 4.51
CA ALA A 60 -16.20 20.43 3.47
C ALA A 60 -16.47 21.16 2.15
N PRO A 61 -15.90 20.72 1.01
CA PRO A 61 -16.10 21.38 -0.27
C PRO A 61 -17.50 21.04 -0.80
N THR A 62 -18.53 21.80 -0.37
CA THR A 62 -19.94 21.55 -0.69
C THR A 62 -20.28 21.71 -2.17
N PHE A 63 -19.44 22.43 -2.92
CA PHE A 63 -19.55 22.62 -4.36
C PHE A 63 -19.15 21.38 -5.18
N LEU A 64 -18.43 20.42 -4.59
CA LEU A 64 -18.09 19.16 -5.26
C LEU A 64 -19.22 18.14 -5.09
N ALA A 65 -19.61 17.51 -6.20
CA ALA A 65 -20.60 16.46 -6.19
C ALA A 65 -20.02 15.08 -6.00
N GLU A 66 -19.08 14.72 -6.87
CA GLU A 66 -18.32 13.49 -6.80
C GLU A 66 -17.07 13.63 -7.67
N VAL A 67 -16.07 12.79 -7.38
CA VAL A 67 -14.90 12.59 -8.23
C VAL A 67 -14.86 11.12 -8.56
N ILE A 68 -14.86 10.78 -9.85
CA ILE A 68 -14.92 9.41 -10.35
C ILE A 68 -13.61 9.09 -11.07
N ALA A 69 -13.03 7.93 -10.81
CA ALA A 69 -11.88 7.42 -11.54
C ALA A 69 -12.23 6.14 -12.31
N LYS A 70 -11.75 6.08 -13.56
CA LYS A 70 -11.84 4.91 -14.45
C LYS A 70 -10.56 4.78 -15.26
N GLY A 71 -9.69 3.84 -14.90
CA GLY A 71 -8.33 3.80 -15.45
C GLY A 71 -7.53 5.03 -15.04
N SER A 72 -6.89 5.71 -16.00
CA SER A 72 -6.23 7.00 -15.76
C SER A 72 -7.16 8.20 -15.92
N MET A 73 -8.42 7.99 -16.31
CA MET A 73 -9.40 9.07 -16.47
C MET A 73 -10.00 9.43 -15.12
N VAL A 74 -10.02 10.73 -14.82
CA VAL A 74 -10.67 11.31 -13.64
C VAL A 74 -11.76 12.26 -14.12
N THR A 75 -12.98 12.06 -13.62
CA THR A 75 -14.13 12.92 -13.88
C THR A 75 -14.54 13.59 -12.58
N VAL A 76 -14.60 14.92 -12.55
CA VAL A 76 -15.07 15.69 -11.40
C VAL A 76 -16.41 16.33 -11.78
N HIS A 77 -17.41 16.10 -10.94
CA HIS A 77 -18.73 16.72 -11.05
C HIS A 77 -18.88 17.80 -9.99
N PHE A 78 -19.35 18.97 -10.40
CA PHE A 78 -19.70 20.07 -9.51
C PHE A 78 -21.22 20.10 -9.30
N ARG A 79 -21.67 20.53 -8.12
CA ARG A 79 -23.11 20.68 -7.80
C ARG A 79 -23.50 22.09 -7.40
N ASP A 80 -22.53 22.98 -7.23
CA ASP A 80 -22.73 24.36 -6.79
C ASP A 80 -21.66 25.26 -7.42
N VAL A 81 -21.75 26.56 -7.15
CA VAL A 81 -20.83 27.58 -7.63
C VAL A 81 -19.39 27.24 -7.22
N ILE A 82 -18.51 27.19 -8.23
CA ILE A 82 -17.09 26.91 -8.04
C ILE A 82 -16.40 28.15 -7.43
N PRO A 83 -15.65 28.01 -6.33
CA PRO A 83 -14.83 29.10 -5.81
C PRO A 83 -13.80 29.57 -6.85
N PRO A 84 -13.57 30.89 -7.00
CA PRO A 84 -12.69 31.43 -8.04
C PRO A 84 -11.21 31.09 -7.84
N ASP A 85 -10.82 30.65 -6.63
CA ASP A 85 -9.47 30.21 -6.27
C ASP A 85 -9.37 28.69 -6.06
N LEU A 86 -10.38 27.93 -6.52
CA LEU A 86 -10.39 26.48 -6.38
C LEU A 86 -9.19 25.86 -7.10
N VAL A 87 -8.47 25.01 -6.39
CA VAL A 87 -7.45 24.11 -6.95
C VAL A 87 -7.76 22.67 -6.55
N LEU A 88 -7.75 21.76 -7.53
CA LEU A 88 -7.90 20.33 -7.35
C LEU A 88 -6.59 19.63 -7.69
N LEU A 89 -6.09 18.85 -6.73
CA LEU A 89 -4.84 18.12 -6.85
C LEU A 89 -5.06 16.64 -6.53
N MET A 90 -4.48 15.74 -7.31
CA MET A 90 -4.45 14.32 -6.95
C MET A 90 -3.05 13.94 -6.51
N PRO A 91 -2.86 13.43 -5.29
CA PRO A 91 -1.55 12.95 -4.87
C PRO A 91 -1.03 11.89 -5.85
N ILE A 92 0.25 12.01 -6.22
CA ILE A 92 0.94 10.96 -6.95
C ILE A 92 1.30 9.90 -5.90
N PRO A 93 0.90 8.62 -6.08
CA PRO A 93 1.39 7.55 -5.23
C PRO A 93 2.91 7.40 -5.42
N ALA A 94 3.69 8.14 -4.64
CA ALA A 94 5.14 8.19 -4.75
C ALA A 94 5.81 7.50 -3.56
N ARG A 95 7.04 7.01 -3.79
CA ARG A 95 7.94 6.53 -2.73
C ARG A 95 8.31 7.69 -1.79
N ALA A 96 8.74 7.34 -0.57
CA ALA A 96 9.18 8.33 0.42
C ALA A 96 10.22 9.31 -0.15
N GLY A 97 9.85 10.60 -0.22
CA GLY A 97 10.72 11.70 -0.64
C GLY A 97 10.22 12.53 -1.83
N ASP A 98 9.38 11.96 -2.70
CA ASP A 98 8.81 12.64 -3.89
C ASP A 98 7.33 12.96 -3.71
N ALA A 99 7.00 13.77 -2.70
CA ALA A 99 5.63 14.26 -2.54
C ALA A 99 5.30 15.19 -3.72
N GLY A 100 4.44 14.72 -4.62
CA GLY A 100 3.99 15.47 -5.78
C GLY A 100 2.53 15.18 -6.09
N TYR A 101 1.92 16.05 -6.87
CA TYR A 101 0.52 16.01 -7.23
C TYR A 101 0.35 16.05 -8.74
N TRP A 102 -0.60 15.30 -9.26
CA TRP A 102 -1.22 15.60 -10.54
C TRP A 102 -2.11 16.83 -10.37
N PHE A 103 -1.81 17.88 -11.13
CA PHE A 103 -2.63 19.06 -11.21
C PHE A 103 -3.87 18.75 -12.05
N LEU A 104 -5.05 18.73 -11.40
CA LEU A 104 -6.29 18.34 -12.06
C LEU A 104 -7.03 19.56 -12.63
N PHE A 105 -7.14 20.61 -11.83
CA PHE A 105 -7.96 21.76 -12.16
C PHE A 105 -7.57 22.98 -11.32
N GLN A 106 -7.66 24.15 -11.93
CA GLN A 106 -7.69 25.43 -11.24
C GLN A 106 -8.81 26.27 -11.84
N ALA A 107 -9.63 26.86 -10.98
CA ALA A 107 -10.66 27.78 -11.43
C ALA A 107 -10.01 29.02 -12.06
N ASP A 108 -10.53 29.42 -13.22
CA ASP A 108 -10.17 30.69 -13.84
C ASP A 108 -11.13 31.77 -13.33
N PRO A 109 -10.65 32.78 -12.57
CA PRO A 109 -11.49 33.84 -12.05
C PRO A 109 -12.12 34.71 -13.14
N LEU A 110 -11.66 34.62 -14.39
CA LEU A 110 -12.20 35.35 -15.55
C LEU A 110 -13.26 34.56 -16.31
N ASN A 111 -13.52 33.30 -15.94
CA ASN A 111 -14.46 32.45 -16.63
C ASN A 111 -15.82 32.45 -15.92
N GLU A 112 -16.79 33.19 -16.46
CA GLU A 112 -18.09 33.45 -15.82
C GLU A 112 -19.03 32.22 -15.76
N SER A 113 -18.73 31.15 -16.52
CA SER A 113 -19.49 29.90 -16.51
C SER A 113 -18.56 28.71 -16.29
N PRO A 114 -18.29 28.33 -15.02
CA PRO A 114 -17.54 27.11 -14.76
C PRO A 114 -18.27 25.87 -15.32
N PRO A 115 -17.53 24.83 -15.76
CA PRO A 115 -18.14 23.62 -16.27
C PRO A 115 -18.81 22.82 -15.13
N ASP A 116 -20.01 22.28 -15.38
CA ASP A 116 -20.68 21.34 -14.46
C ASP A 116 -19.87 20.04 -14.25
N THR A 117 -19.03 19.69 -15.23
CA THR A 117 -18.21 18.48 -15.21
C THR A 117 -16.90 18.72 -15.95
N ILE A 118 -15.81 18.25 -15.36
CA ILE A 118 -14.50 18.17 -16.01
C ILE A 118 -14.09 16.71 -16.13
N THR A 119 -13.46 16.36 -17.25
CA THR A 119 -12.87 15.03 -17.46
C THR A 119 -11.46 15.21 -17.97
N LEU A 120 -10.52 14.55 -17.31
CA LEU A 120 -9.09 14.68 -17.53
C LEU A 120 -8.42 13.31 -17.50
N ASP A 121 -7.38 13.14 -18.30
CA ASP A 121 -6.51 11.97 -18.26
C ASP A 121 -5.30 12.31 -17.40
N LEU A 122 -5.04 11.55 -16.33
CA LEU A 122 -3.86 11.77 -15.49
C LEU A 122 -2.55 11.68 -16.27
N LYS A 123 -2.55 11.01 -17.43
CA LYS A 123 -1.38 10.97 -18.34
C LYS A 123 -1.04 12.31 -18.97
N SER A 124 -2.03 13.21 -19.11
CA SER A 124 -1.84 14.55 -19.66
C SER A 124 -1.77 15.64 -18.58
N CYS A 125 -2.05 15.30 -17.32
CA CYS A 125 -1.93 16.21 -16.19
C CYS A 125 -0.46 16.57 -15.92
N GLN A 126 -0.23 17.84 -15.59
CA GLN A 126 1.08 18.31 -15.13
C GLN A 126 1.35 17.81 -13.71
N LYS A 127 2.62 17.49 -13.41
CA LYS A 127 3.06 17.21 -12.05
C LYS A 127 3.44 18.52 -11.35
N CYS A 128 3.06 18.68 -10.10
CA CYS A 128 3.44 19.83 -9.29
C CYS A 128 3.76 19.44 -7.84
N ASP A 129 4.47 20.30 -7.13
CA ASP A 129 4.68 20.16 -5.68
C ASP A 129 3.51 20.79 -4.87
N ASP A 130 3.64 20.78 -3.55
CA ASP A 130 2.69 21.42 -2.63
C ASP A 130 2.48 22.92 -2.89
N ARG A 131 3.43 23.58 -3.55
CA ARG A 131 3.40 25.02 -3.86
C ARG A 131 2.94 25.30 -5.30
N LEU A 132 2.41 24.28 -5.99
CA LEU A 132 2.00 24.34 -7.39
C LEU A 132 3.16 24.66 -8.35
N GLN A 133 4.41 24.41 -7.93
CA GLN A 133 5.56 24.50 -8.82
C GLN A 133 5.63 23.26 -9.69
N ILE A 134 5.73 23.46 -11.00
CA ILE A 134 5.76 22.35 -11.97
C ILE A 134 7.01 21.52 -11.73
N LEU A 135 6.81 20.21 -11.53
CA LEU A 135 7.87 19.22 -11.43
C LEU A 135 8.17 18.64 -12.82
N SER A 136 9.44 18.38 -13.13
CA SER A 136 9.82 17.73 -14.38
C SER A 136 9.14 16.35 -14.49
N THR A 137 8.44 16.12 -15.60
CA THR A 137 7.90 14.80 -15.94
C THR A 137 9.05 13.86 -16.26
N ASP A 138 9.39 13.02 -15.28
CA ASP A 138 10.28 11.89 -15.51
C ASP A 138 9.65 10.95 -16.56
N PRO A 139 10.33 10.60 -17.68
CA PRO A 139 9.77 9.77 -18.74
C PRO A 139 9.70 8.29 -18.38
N SER A 140 9.91 7.93 -17.10
CA SER A 140 9.77 6.57 -16.63
C SER A 140 8.31 6.14 -16.84
N GLY A 141 8.10 5.08 -17.61
CA GLY A 141 6.79 4.51 -17.96
C GLY A 141 6.05 3.88 -16.78
N GLN A 142 6.10 4.50 -15.61
CA GLN A 142 5.34 4.12 -14.44
C GLN A 142 3.85 4.14 -14.77
N GLN A 143 3.17 3.08 -14.35
CA GLN A 143 1.73 2.96 -14.49
C GLN A 143 1.06 4.08 -13.68
N ILE A 144 0.43 5.03 -14.37
CA ILE A 144 -0.30 6.14 -13.75
C ILE A 144 -1.60 5.59 -13.19
N GLN A 145 -1.72 5.61 -11.85
CA GLN A 145 -2.91 5.16 -11.13
C GLN A 145 -3.53 6.33 -10.34
N PRO A 146 -4.87 6.46 -10.32
CA PRO A 146 -5.54 7.47 -9.53
C PRO A 146 -5.37 7.20 -8.03
N HIS A 147 -5.24 8.27 -7.25
CA HIS A 147 -5.29 8.16 -5.79
C HIS A 147 -6.75 8.08 -5.31
N VAL A 148 -6.96 7.57 -4.10
CA VAL A 148 -8.30 7.40 -3.48
C VAL A 148 -8.94 8.70 -2.98
N PHE A 149 -8.21 9.80 -3.00
CA PHE A 149 -8.70 11.12 -2.64
C PHE A 149 -8.01 12.17 -3.50
N VAL A 150 -8.67 13.31 -3.65
CA VAL A 150 -8.09 14.54 -4.16
C VAL A 150 -7.96 15.54 -3.02
N GLU A 151 -6.94 16.37 -3.08
CA GLU A 151 -6.82 17.54 -2.25
C GLU A 151 -7.54 18.71 -2.93
N VAL A 152 -8.40 19.37 -2.15
CA VAL A 152 -9.27 20.46 -2.60
C VAL A 152 -8.85 21.69 -1.82
N ARG A 153 -8.39 22.73 -2.50
CA ARG A 153 -7.96 23.99 -1.88
C ARG A 153 -8.84 25.14 -2.39
N TRP A 154 -9.45 25.91 -1.50
CA TRP A 154 -10.31 27.04 -1.85
C TRP A 154 -10.44 28.01 -0.68
N GLN A 155 -10.50 29.30 -0.93
CA GLN A 155 -10.72 30.37 0.06
C GLN A 155 -9.84 30.25 1.32
N GLY A 156 -8.60 29.77 1.17
CA GLY A 156 -7.68 29.51 2.29
C GLY A 156 -7.99 28.23 3.10
N HIS A 157 -8.99 27.45 2.70
CA HIS A 157 -9.30 26.12 3.22
C HIS A 157 -8.62 25.02 2.39
N SER A 158 -8.32 23.90 3.03
CA SER A 158 -7.89 22.67 2.38
C SER A 158 -8.65 21.48 2.97
N ALA A 159 -9.12 20.57 2.12
CA ALA A 159 -9.77 19.33 2.53
C ALA A 159 -9.45 18.19 1.57
N THR A 160 -9.52 16.96 2.07
CA THR A 160 -9.46 15.77 1.23
C THR A 160 -10.88 15.36 0.82
N PHE A 161 -11.07 15.11 -0.47
CA PHE A 161 -12.34 14.66 -1.04
C PHE A 161 -12.19 13.27 -1.65
N PRO A 162 -13.06 12.31 -1.33
CA PRO A 162 -12.90 10.92 -1.76
C PRO A 162 -13.13 10.75 -3.26
N VAL A 163 -12.37 9.84 -3.87
CA VAL A 163 -12.52 9.41 -5.26
C VAL A 163 -13.28 8.10 -5.32
N ARG A 164 -14.36 8.06 -6.11
CA ARG A 164 -15.15 6.87 -6.42
C ARG A 164 -14.54 6.15 -7.61
N PHE A 165 -14.32 4.84 -7.52
CA PHE A 165 -13.82 4.05 -8.64
C PHE A 165 -15.00 3.32 -9.29
N ASP A 166 -15.20 3.55 -10.59
CA ASP A 166 -16.26 2.87 -11.35
C ASP A 166 -15.91 1.39 -11.59
N ASP A 167 -14.63 1.12 -11.86
CA ASP A 167 -14.12 -0.24 -11.92
C ASP A 167 -13.57 -0.65 -10.56
N LYS A 168 -14.35 -1.46 -9.82
CA LYS A 168 -13.95 -1.98 -8.52
C LYS A 168 -12.73 -2.90 -8.58
N ALA A 169 -12.40 -3.45 -9.76
CA ALA A 169 -11.18 -4.24 -9.95
C ALA A 169 -9.92 -3.38 -10.07
N GLN A 170 -10.07 -2.05 -10.22
CA GLN A 170 -8.98 -1.06 -10.30
C GLN A 170 -8.86 -0.19 -9.05
N LEU A 171 -9.50 -0.60 -7.94
CA LEU A 171 -9.34 0.09 -6.67
C LEU A 171 -7.84 0.09 -6.29
N PRO A 172 -7.25 1.26 -6.03
CA PRO A 172 -5.90 1.32 -5.47
C PRO A 172 -5.91 0.55 -4.17
N LEU A 173 -4.90 -0.27 -3.95
CA LEU A 173 -4.73 -0.98 -2.69
C LEU A 173 -4.48 0.07 -1.59
N LEU A 174 -5.55 0.39 -0.87
CA LEU A 174 -5.52 1.32 0.25
C LEU A 174 -4.64 0.73 1.35
N LEU A 175 -3.46 1.32 1.53
CA LEU A 175 -2.61 1.07 2.69
C LEU A 175 -3.21 1.79 3.90
N VAL A 176 -4.06 1.12 4.66
CA VAL A 176 -4.42 1.57 6.01
C VAL A 176 -3.37 1.01 6.96
N GLY A 177 -2.36 1.81 7.31
CA GLY A 177 -1.33 1.42 8.27
C GLY A 177 0.08 1.88 7.90
N ARG A 178 1.05 1.63 8.80
CA ARG A 178 2.48 1.81 8.50
C ARG A 178 2.91 0.80 7.43
N LYS A 179 3.86 1.18 6.57
CA LYS A 179 4.46 0.22 5.64
C LYS A 179 5.21 -0.87 6.41
N PRO A 180 5.07 -2.16 6.03
CA PRO A 180 5.81 -3.23 6.66
C PRO A 180 7.31 -3.06 6.41
N THR A 181 8.11 -3.43 7.39
CA THR A 181 9.55 -3.57 7.23
C THR A 181 9.88 -4.85 6.46
N GLU A 182 11.09 -4.94 5.92
CA GLU A 182 11.52 -6.14 5.20
C GLU A 182 11.49 -7.39 6.07
N GLY A 183 11.91 -7.28 7.34
CA GLY A 183 11.85 -8.38 8.29
C GLY A 183 10.43 -8.87 8.52
N GLU A 184 9.47 -7.95 8.65
CA GLU A 184 8.05 -8.30 8.81
C GLU A 184 7.48 -8.97 7.56
N LEU A 185 7.90 -8.57 6.36
CA LEU A 185 7.52 -9.27 5.13
C LEU A 185 8.11 -10.68 5.05
N ILE A 186 9.36 -10.85 5.47
CA ILE A 186 9.98 -12.18 5.54
C ILE A 186 9.23 -13.06 6.55
N GLU A 187 8.87 -12.54 7.72
CA GLU A 187 8.08 -13.27 8.73
C GLU A 187 6.67 -13.58 8.23
N TYR A 188 6.03 -12.66 7.52
CA TYR A 188 4.74 -12.88 6.87
C TYR A 188 4.80 -14.06 5.90
N PHE A 189 5.79 -14.09 5.00
CA PHE A 189 5.92 -15.20 4.06
C PHE A 189 6.39 -16.49 4.74
N LEU A 190 7.17 -16.41 5.81
CA LEU A 190 7.68 -17.59 6.53
C LEU A 190 6.62 -18.24 7.43
N PHE A 191 5.82 -17.43 8.12
CA PHE A 191 4.92 -17.89 9.20
C PHE A 191 3.44 -17.51 8.99
N GLY A 192 3.14 -16.62 8.04
CA GLY A 192 1.80 -16.06 7.85
C GLY A 192 1.42 -15.00 8.88
N THR A 193 2.39 -14.46 9.61
CA THR A 193 2.18 -13.39 10.61
C THR A 193 1.88 -12.08 9.90
N GLU A 194 0.74 -11.44 10.16
CA GLU A 194 0.45 -10.15 9.52
C GLU A 194 1.42 -9.08 10.05
N PRO A 195 1.95 -8.20 9.19
CA PRO A 195 2.70 -7.05 9.66
C PRO A 195 1.80 -6.23 10.59
N ASP A 196 2.28 -5.90 11.79
CA ASP A 196 1.57 -5.31 12.94
C ASP A 196 1.01 -6.30 14.00
N ASP A 197 1.10 -7.63 13.80
CA ASP A 197 0.86 -8.64 14.86
C ASP A 197 2.03 -8.74 15.86
N GLY A 198 3.15 -8.04 15.61
CA GLY A 198 4.29 -7.91 16.51
C GLY A 198 4.00 -6.96 17.66
N ASP A 199 3.16 -7.40 18.60
CA ASP A 199 2.86 -6.71 19.86
C ASP A 199 4.15 -6.35 20.61
N GLU A 200 4.22 -5.14 21.19
CA GLU A 200 5.13 -4.90 22.32
C GLU A 200 4.73 -5.86 23.44
N GLY A 201 5.39 -7.02 23.49
CA GLY A 201 5.47 -7.94 24.62
C GLY A 201 4.18 -8.10 25.45
N THR A 202 3.16 -8.77 24.93
CA THR A 202 2.11 -9.37 25.78
C THR A 202 2.62 -10.67 26.41
N GLY A 203 3.60 -10.52 27.31
CA GLY A 203 3.89 -11.52 28.33
C GLY A 203 2.70 -11.61 29.28
N LEU A 204 1.98 -12.73 29.25
CA LEU A 204 0.96 -13.07 30.24
C LEU A 204 1.54 -12.94 31.65
N PRO A 205 0.85 -12.28 32.60
CA PRO A 205 1.32 -12.20 33.98
C PRO A 205 0.98 -13.50 34.70
N GLY A 206 1.99 -14.32 34.99
CA GLY A 206 1.89 -15.37 36.00
C GLY A 206 2.59 -16.67 35.63
N ASP A 207 3.84 -16.83 36.06
CA ASP A 207 4.19 -17.92 36.98
C ASP A 207 5.53 -17.59 37.68
N GLY A 208 5.50 -17.57 39.01
CA GLY A 208 6.54 -17.07 39.89
C GLY A 208 7.64 -18.08 40.19
N THR A 209 8.22 -18.72 39.17
CA THR A 209 9.38 -19.58 39.36
C THR A 209 10.61 -18.97 38.69
N LYS A 210 11.51 -18.41 39.51
CA LYS A 210 12.85 -17.96 39.09
C LYS A 210 13.67 -19.16 38.64
N ARG A 211 13.54 -19.52 37.36
CA ARG A 211 14.59 -20.27 36.65
C ARG A 211 15.83 -19.38 36.51
N PRO A 212 17.05 -19.95 36.51
CA PRO A 212 18.24 -19.22 36.13
C PRO A 212 18.00 -18.57 34.77
N LYS A 213 18.27 -17.27 34.63
CA LYS A 213 18.28 -16.62 33.31
C LYS A 213 19.32 -17.35 32.46
N PRO A 214 18.93 -18.08 31.40
CA PRO A 214 19.92 -18.41 30.37
C PRO A 214 20.48 -17.09 29.85
N ASP A 215 21.74 -17.11 29.39
CA ASP A 215 22.32 -15.98 28.66
C ASP A 215 21.28 -15.42 27.69
N ALA A 216 21.10 -14.09 27.70
CA ALA A 216 20.11 -13.46 26.83
C ALA A 216 20.31 -14.00 25.42
N PRO A 217 19.28 -14.59 24.79
CA PRO A 217 19.42 -15.22 23.48
C PRO A 217 20.07 -14.19 22.55
N ILE A 218 21.13 -14.60 21.85
CA ILE A 218 21.82 -13.75 20.89
C ILE A 218 20.74 -13.23 19.94
N ASP A 219 20.61 -11.91 19.84
CA ASP A 219 19.66 -11.28 18.93
C ASP A 219 20.11 -11.55 17.48
N THR A 220 19.60 -12.65 16.92
CA THR A 220 19.95 -13.10 15.57
C THR A 220 19.33 -12.24 14.48
N SER A 221 18.34 -11.39 14.80
CA SER A 221 17.66 -10.51 13.84
C SER A 221 18.63 -9.53 13.15
N ARG A 222 19.74 -9.22 13.82
CA ARG A 222 20.78 -8.29 13.36
C ARG A 222 21.95 -8.97 12.63
N ILE A 223 21.92 -10.29 12.48
CA ILE A 223 22.98 -11.05 11.83
C ILE A 223 22.58 -11.35 10.38
N LEU A 224 23.30 -10.78 9.43
CA LEU A 224 23.01 -10.90 7.98
C LEU A 224 22.81 -12.35 7.52
N ALA A 225 23.65 -13.29 7.99
CA ALA A 225 23.53 -14.69 7.60
C ALA A 225 22.21 -15.34 8.05
N TYR A 226 21.72 -15.01 9.25
CA TYR A 226 20.42 -15.50 9.74
C TYR A 226 19.27 -14.84 8.99
N PHE A 227 19.38 -13.55 8.71
CA PHE A 227 18.39 -12.82 7.93
C PHE A 227 18.23 -13.40 6.52
N ILE A 228 19.34 -13.63 5.81
CA ILE A 228 19.32 -14.26 4.47
C ILE A 228 18.78 -15.70 4.55
N ARG A 229 19.11 -16.46 5.60
CA ARG A 229 18.54 -17.79 5.82
C ARG A 229 17.02 -17.75 5.99
N HIS A 230 16.48 -16.82 6.78
CA HIS A 230 15.03 -16.65 6.95
C HIS A 230 14.37 -16.26 5.64
N PHE A 231 14.98 -15.36 4.87
CA PHE A 231 14.50 -15.01 3.53
C PHE A 231 14.42 -16.24 2.61
N VAL A 232 15.46 -17.08 2.55
CA VAL A 232 15.45 -18.31 1.72
C VAL A 232 14.31 -19.24 2.15
N TRP A 233 14.05 -19.36 3.45
CA TRP A 233 12.94 -20.15 3.96
C TRP A 233 11.57 -19.56 3.68
N ALA A 234 11.48 -18.26 3.43
CA ALA A 234 10.25 -17.57 3.09
C ALA A 234 9.84 -17.74 1.61
N ILE A 235 10.75 -18.17 0.72
CA ILE A 235 10.47 -18.32 -0.72
C ILE A 235 9.27 -19.21 -1.02
N PRO A 236 9.12 -20.42 -0.43
CA PRO A 236 7.92 -21.24 -0.66
C PRO A 236 6.63 -20.55 -0.20
N GLY A 237 6.71 -19.67 0.81
CA GLY A 237 5.58 -18.88 1.28
C GLY A 237 5.15 -17.80 0.29
N ILE A 238 6.12 -17.15 -0.38
CA ILE A 238 5.85 -16.23 -1.49
C ILE A 238 5.05 -16.94 -2.59
N GLU A 239 5.54 -18.11 -3.03
CA GLU A 239 4.89 -18.90 -4.09
C GLU A 239 3.48 -19.34 -3.64
N ALA A 240 3.35 -19.86 -2.42
CA ALA A 240 2.07 -20.30 -1.87
C ALA A 240 1.03 -19.17 -1.82
N GLU A 241 1.42 -17.95 -1.43
CA GLU A 241 0.50 -16.82 -1.36
C GLU A 241 0.04 -16.37 -2.75
N ILE A 242 0.94 -16.35 -3.74
CA ILE A 242 0.58 -16.08 -5.14
C ILE A 242 -0.42 -17.13 -5.66
N HIS A 243 -0.16 -18.41 -5.41
CA HIS A 243 -1.07 -19.49 -5.82
C HIS A 243 -2.44 -19.36 -5.19
N ARG A 244 -2.51 -19.03 -3.89
CA ARG A 244 -3.79 -18.80 -3.19
C ARG A 244 -4.58 -17.66 -3.80
N ALA A 245 -3.92 -16.63 -4.33
CA ALA A 245 -4.58 -15.49 -4.96
C ALA A 245 -4.92 -15.70 -6.45
N GLY A 246 -4.44 -16.80 -7.06
CA GLY A 246 -4.62 -17.14 -8.47
C GLY A 246 -6.05 -17.45 -8.90
N TYR A 247 -7.06 -17.29 -8.05
CA TYR A 247 -8.48 -17.47 -8.40
C TYR A 247 -9.13 -16.22 -9.00
N SER A 248 -8.54 -15.02 -8.86
CA SER A 248 -9.08 -13.80 -9.45
C SER A 248 -8.00 -12.77 -9.75
N ARG A 249 -8.22 -12.00 -10.81
CA ARG A 249 -7.31 -10.92 -11.21
C ARG A 249 -7.05 -9.92 -10.10
N ALA A 250 -8.11 -9.45 -9.42
CA ALA A 250 -7.97 -8.45 -8.35
C ALA A 250 -7.19 -8.98 -7.14
N SER A 251 -7.41 -10.25 -6.74
CA SER A 251 -6.67 -10.85 -5.62
C SER A 251 -5.21 -11.08 -5.99
N LEU A 252 -4.95 -11.54 -7.21
CA LEU A 252 -3.60 -11.72 -7.73
C LEU A 252 -2.86 -10.37 -7.84
N ASP A 253 -3.53 -9.33 -8.32
CA ASP A 253 -2.97 -7.97 -8.38
C ASP A 253 -2.59 -7.46 -6.98
N ALA A 254 -3.46 -7.71 -6.00
CA ALA A 254 -3.23 -7.39 -4.59
C ALA A 254 -2.01 -8.10 -4.01
N VAL A 255 -1.84 -9.40 -4.25
CA VAL A 255 -0.68 -10.16 -3.77
C VAL A 255 0.60 -9.78 -4.50
N LEU A 256 0.52 -9.42 -5.79
CA LEU A 256 1.70 -9.08 -6.58
C LEU A 256 2.20 -7.64 -6.36
N ARG A 257 1.33 -6.69 -5.99
CA ARG A 257 1.67 -5.25 -5.87
C ARG A 257 1.30 -4.61 -4.54
N GLY A 258 0.60 -5.31 -3.66
CA GLY A 258 0.17 -4.80 -2.38
C GLY A 258 1.30 -4.58 -1.36
N PRO A 259 0.98 -4.11 -0.15
CA PRO A 259 1.97 -3.84 0.89
C PRO A 259 2.73 -5.08 1.34
N THR A 260 2.09 -6.24 1.28
CA THR A 260 2.66 -7.54 1.64
C THR A 260 3.09 -8.33 0.41
N SER A 261 3.41 -7.64 -0.68
CA SER A 261 3.75 -8.29 -1.95
C SER A 261 5.23 -8.64 -2.09
N PRO A 262 5.56 -9.60 -2.97
CA PRO A 262 6.95 -9.86 -3.37
C PRO A 262 7.60 -8.63 -4.03
N LEU A 263 6.82 -7.78 -4.69
CA LEU A 263 7.30 -6.52 -5.26
C LEU A 263 7.76 -5.56 -4.16
N GLU A 264 6.92 -5.32 -3.14
CA GLU A 264 7.31 -4.46 -2.02
C GLU A 264 8.54 -5.03 -1.29
N LEU A 265 8.62 -6.36 -1.13
CA LEU A 265 9.81 -7.03 -0.57
C LEU A 265 11.08 -6.76 -1.41
N ALA A 266 10.99 -6.85 -2.74
CA ALA A 266 12.11 -6.54 -3.63
C ALA A 266 12.53 -5.07 -3.53
N GLU A 267 11.57 -4.15 -3.50
CA GLU A 267 11.85 -2.71 -3.39
C GLU A 267 12.47 -2.33 -2.04
N LEU A 268 11.99 -2.92 -0.94
CA LEU A 268 12.57 -2.74 0.38
C LEU A 268 13.98 -3.34 0.46
N ALA A 269 14.20 -4.51 -0.14
CA ALA A 269 15.51 -5.12 -0.20
C ALA A 269 16.52 -4.22 -0.93
N PHE A 270 16.13 -3.63 -2.07
CA PHE A 270 16.97 -2.67 -2.79
C PHE A 270 17.22 -1.39 -1.99
N ALA A 271 16.18 -0.81 -1.38
CA ALA A 271 16.29 0.40 -0.57
C ALA A 271 17.17 0.22 0.67
N SER A 272 17.30 -1.01 1.18
CA SER A 272 18.11 -1.32 2.37
C SER A 272 19.60 -0.97 2.22
N LEU A 273 20.13 -0.89 1.00
CA LEU A 273 21.54 -0.53 0.75
C LEU A 273 21.89 0.86 1.25
N ASN A 274 20.93 1.78 1.24
CA ASN A 274 21.11 3.18 1.62
C ASN A 274 20.52 3.51 2.99
N ARG A 275 20.05 2.50 3.74
CA ARG A 275 19.40 2.70 5.04
C ARG A 275 20.28 2.16 6.17
N PRO A 276 20.28 2.81 7.35
CA PRO A 276 20.92 2.25 8.51
C PRO A 276 20.23 0.94 8.93
N PRO A 277 20.95 0.02 9.58
CA PRO A 277 20.35 -1.19 10.12
C PRO A 277 19.26 -0.84 11.14
N THR A 278 18.20 -1.62 11.15
CA THR A 278 17.10 -1.52 12.12
C THR A 278 17.08 -2.75 13.02
N HIS A 279 16.22 -2.76 14.04
CA HIS A 279 16.01 -3.96 14.86
C HIS A 279 15.57 -5.17 14.02
N ASN A 280 14.77 -4.95 12.96
CA ASN A 280 14.22 -6.03 12.13
C ASN A 280 14.94 -6.21 10.79
N ALA A 281 16.09 -5.55 10.56
CA ALA A 281 16.87 -5.72 9.35
C ALA A 281 18.35 -5.34 9.57
N PRO A 282 19.30 -6.25 9.28
CA PRO A 282 20.73 -5.97 9.39
C PRO A 282 21.20 -5.03 8.27
N GLN A 283 22.44 -4.52 8.41
CA GLN A 283 23.11 -3.83 7.31
C GLN A 283 23.38 -4.85 6.22
N LYS A 284 22.92 -4.57 4.99
CA LYS A 284 23.08 -5.48 3.86
C LYS A 284 24.22 -5.06 2.93
N THR A 285 24.84 -6.07 2.34
CA THR A 285 25.81 -5.91 1.25
C THR A 285 25.08 -5.93 -0.09
N PRO A 286 25.65 -5.33 -1.15
CA PRO A 286 25.09 -5.43 -2.50
C PRO A 286 24.92 -6.87 -2.96
N THR A 287 25.86 -7.76 -2.62
CA THR A 287 25.77 -9.21 -2.87
C THR A 287 24.52 -9.84 -2.23
N ALA A 288 24.23 -9.53 -0.97
CA ALA A 288 23.07 -10.06 -0.27
C ALA A 288 21.76 -9.59 -0.92
N VAL A 289 21.69 -8.31 -1.31
CA VAL A 289 20.52 -7.75 -2.00
C VAL A 289 20.35 -8.33 -3.40
N GLY A 290 21.45 -8.49 -4.15
CA GLY A 290 21.43 -9.12 -5.48
C GLY A 290 20.93 -10.56 -5.43
N PHE A 291 21.33 -11.32 -4.41
CA PHE A 291 20.80 -12.65 -4.13
C PHE A 291 19.28 -12.61 -3.88
N GLN A 292 18.81 -11.76 -2.95
CA GLN A 292 17.38 -11.65 -2.64
C GLN A 292 16.54 -11.30 -3.87
N LEU A 293 16.96 -10.29 -4.64
CA LEU A 293 16.25 -9.87 -5.86
C LEU A 293 16.19 -10.98 -6.91
N THR A 294 17.27 -11.75 -7.05
CA THR A 294 17.33 -12.88 -7.99
C THR A 294 16.35 -13.98 -7.59
N GLU A 295 16.31 -14.35 -6.31
CA GLU A 295 15.38 -15.37 -5.80
C GLU A 295 13.91 -14.91 -5.86
N ILE A 296 13.61 -13.65 -5.53
CA ILE A 296 12.24 -13.10 -5.67
C ILE A 296 11.79 -13.16 -7.13
N LEU A 297 12.66 -12.72 -8.05
CA LEU A 297 12.37 -12.79 -9.48
C LEU A 297 12.14 -14.23 -9.95
N ALA A 298 12.94 -15.18 -9.47
CA ALA A 298 12.79 -16.59 -9.81
C ALA A 298 11.47 -17.18 -9.26
N ALA A 299 11.10 -16.84 -8.02
CA ALA A 299 9.83 -17.25 -7.43
C ALA A 299 8.63 -16.70 -8.23
N LEU A 300 8.69 -15.44 -8.67
CA LEU A 300 7.66 -14.83 -9.52
C LEU A 300 7.55 -15.52 -10.89
N ILE A 301 8.67 -15.90 -11.51
CA ILE A 301 8.68 -16.61 -12.80
C ILE A 301 8.07 -18.01 -12.63
N ARG A 302 8.50 -18.78 -11.62
CA ARG A 302 7.93 -20.11 -11.34
C ARG A 302 6.43 -20.03 -11.07
N ALA A 303 6.01 -19.10 -10.20
CA ALA A 303 4.60 -18.90 -9.91
C ALA A 303 3.79 -18.49 -11.14
N LYS A 304 4.35 -17.66 -12.04
CA LYS A 304 3.71 -17.31 -13.32
C LYS A 304 3.52 -18.55 -14.21
N ASP A 305 4.52 -19.41 -14.29
CA ASP A 305 4.48 -20.59 -15.17
C ASP A 305 3.38 -21.58 -14.76
N ASP A 306 3.16 -21.71 -13.45
CA ASP A 306 2.18 -22.59 -12.84
C ASP A 306 0.72 -22.09 -12.90
N ILE A 307 0.48 -20.80 -13.21
CA ILE A 307 -0.88 -20.25 -13.35
C ILE A 307 -1.45 -20.63 -14.73
N PRO A 308 -2.54 -21.40 -14.86
CA PRO A 308 -3.00 -21.85 -16.17
C PRO A 308 -3.64 -20.75 -17.02
N ASP A 309 -4.25 -19.75 -16.38
CA ASP A 309 -5.01 -18.69 -17.05
C ASP A 309 -4.08 -17.62 -17.68
N PRO A 310 -4.10 -17.43 -19.01
CA PRO A 310 -3.28 -16.43 -19.69
C PRO A 310 -3.54 -14.99 -19.25
N GLU A 311 -4.78 -14.64 -18.89
CA GLU A 311 -5.12 -13.29 -18.43
C GLU A 311 -4.54 -12.99 -17.05
N LEU A 312 -4.51 -14.01 -16.18
CA LEU A 312 -3.85 -13.93 -14.88
C LEU A 312 -2.32 -13.91 -15.03
N LYS A 313 -1.75 -14.70 -15.97
CA LYS A 313 -0.32 -14.63 -16.29
C LYS A 313 0.13 -13.24 -16.70
N ALA A 314 -0.69 -12.50 -17.44
CA ALA A 314 -0.37 -11.13 -17.85
C ALA A 314 -0.22 -10.16 -16.66
N CYS A 315 -0.78 -10.49 -15.49
CA CYS A 315 -0.63 -9.66 -14.29
C CYS A 315 0.82 -9.65 -13.75
N PHE A 316 1.60 -10.69 -14.05
CA PHE A 316 2.99 -10.81 -13.60
C PHE A 316 3.96 -9.92 -14.38
N ASP A 317 3.68 -9.63 -15.65
CA ASP A 317 4.66 -8.99 -16.55
C ASP A 317 5.17 -7.63 -16.04
N PRO A 318 4.31 -6.71 -15.56
CA PRO A 318 4.79 -5.45 -15.01
C PRO A 318 5.65 -5.64 -13.75
N VAL A 319 5.33 -6.65 -12.93
CA VAL A 319 6.02 -6.94 -11.67
C VAL A 319 7.38 -7.59 -11.91
N ILE A 320 7.43 -8.60 -12.79
CA ILE A 320 8.67 -9.24 -13.24
C ILE A 320 9.58 -8.21 -13.90
N SER A 321 9.04 -7.37 -14.79
CA SER A 321 9.79 -6.30 -15.44
C SER A 321 10.41 -5.35 -14.41
N ARG A 322 9.64 -4.94 -13.40
CA ARG A 322 10.13 -4.05 -12.34
C ARG A 322 11.21 -4.70 -11.48
N CYS A 323 11.01 -5.94 -11.03
CA CYS A 323 12.04 -6.67 -10.26
C CYS A 323 13.34 -6.84 -11.07
N ARG A 324 13.21 -7.12 -12.37
CA ARG A 324 14.36 -7.23 -13.29
C ARG A 324 15.06 -5.89 -13.48
N GLU A 325 14.32 -4.80 -13.65
CA GLU A 325 14.88 -3.45 -13.72
C GLU A 325 15.71 -3.12 -12.48
N VAL A 326 15.14 -3.33 -11.28
CA VAL A 326 15.82 -3.08 -10.01
C VAL A 326 17.10 -3.93 -9.86
N LEU A 327 17.05 -5.21 -10.24
CA LEU A 327 18.22 -6.09 -10.25
C LEU A 327 19.29 -5.62 -11.23
N ASN A 328 18.90 -5.24 -12.45
CA ASN A 328 19.83 -4.74 -13.47
C ASN A 328 20.48 -3.42 -13.06
N THR A 329 19.71 -2.50 -12.46
CA THR A 329 20.24 -1.26 -11.88
C THR A 329 21.28 -1.57 -10.81
N LEU A 330 21.01 -2.51 -9.92
CA LEU A 330 21.95 -2.92 -8.88
C LEU A 330 23.25 -3.47 -9.47
N ILE A 331 23.17 -4.38 -10.44
CA ILE A 331 24.34 -4.98 -11.11
C ILE A 331 25.17 -3.93 -11.83
N ALA A 332 24.51 -2.97 -12.50
CA ALA A 332 25.19 -1.88 -13.19
C ALA A 332 25.97 -0.98 -12.22
N GLN A 333 25.43 -0.74 -11.02
CA GLN A 333 26.02 0.14 -10.00
C GLN A 333 27.11 -0.54 -9.15
N GLN A 334 27.09 -1.87 -9.03
CA GLN A 334 27.88 -2.59 -8.03
C GLN A 334 28.84 -3.58 -8.70
N GLY A 335 30.13 -3.23 -8.74
CA GLY A 335 31.16 -4.03 -9.41
C GLY A 335 31.28 -5.47 -8.89
N GLU A 336 30.99 -5.71 -7.60
CA GLU A 336 31.01 -7.05 -7.00
C GLU A 336 29.96 -8.00 -7.59
N LEU A 337 28.86 -7.48 -8.16
CA LEU A 337 27.83 -8.28 -8.83
C LEU A 337 28.12 -8.54 -10.30
N GLN A 338 29.10 -7.85 -10.89
CA GLN A 338 29.47 -8.04 -12.30
C GLN A 338 30.37 -9.25 -12.51
N VAL A 339 30.87 -9.85 -11.43
CA VAL A 339 31.75 -11.01 -11.44
C VAL A 339 31.06 -12.26 -12.00
N GLN A 340 31.85 -13.16 -12.58
CA GLN A 340 31.35 -14.38 -13.21
C GLN A 340 30.50 -15.25 -12.27
N GLY A 341 30.86 -15.32 -10.98
CA GLY A 341 30.15 -16.13 -9.99
C GLY A 341 28.68 -15.72 -9.85
N PHE A 342 28.39 -14.42 -9.75
CA PHE A 342 27.01 -13.94 -9.64
C PHE A 342 26.23 -14.18 -10.93
N ARG A 343 26.85 -13.97 -12.10
CA ARG A 343 26.21 -14.28 -13.40
C ARG A 343 25.83 -15.76 -13.52
N LEU A 344 26.73 -16.67 -13.15
CA LEU A 344 26.47 -18.11 -13.15
C LEU A 344 25.32 -18.47 -12.20
N TYR A 345 25.25 -17.81 -11.04
CA TYR A 345 24.15 -17.97 -10.11
C TYR A 345 22.82 -17.49 -10.71
N GLN A 346 22.77 -16.32 -11.35
CA GLN A 346 21.57 -15.82 -12.03
C GLN A 346 21.08 -16.79 -13.11
N VAL A 347 21.98 -17.28 -13.97
CA VAL A 347 21.63 -18.25 -15.03
C VAL A 347 21.07 -19.53 -14.42
N LYS A 348 21.66 -20.03 -13.33
CA LYS A 348 21.20 -21.25 -12.66
C LYS A 348 19.80 -21.09 -12.05
N ILE A 349 19.50 -19.93 -11.46
CA ILE A 349 18.27 -19.71 -10.70
C ILE A 349 17.11 -19.23 -11.59
N LEU A 350 17.40 -18.38 -12.58
CA LEU A 350 16.40 -17.85 -13.50
C LEU A 350 16.21 -18.73 -14.75
N GLY A 351 17.13 -19.68 -15.00
CA GLY A 351 17.15 -20.49 -16.23
C GLY A 351 17.49 -19.66 -17.47
N ASP A 352 17.18 -20.21 -18.65
CA ASP A 352 17.33 -19.54 -19.95
C ASP A 352 16.31 -18.41 -20.19
N ALA A 353 15.54 -18.02 -19.17
CA ALA A 353 14.53 -16.95 -19.24
C ALA A 353 15.13 -15.52 -19.24
N GLN A 354 16.38 -15.37 -19.66
CA GLN A 354 17.10 -14.10 -19.78
C GLN A 354 16.78 -13.37 -21.08
#